data_AF-A0A7K2MJE3-F1
#
_entry.id   AF-A0A7K2MJE3-F1
#
_cell.length_a   1.000
_cell.length_b   1.000
_cell.length_c   1.000
_cell.angle_alpha   90.00
_cell.angle_beta   90.00
_cell.angle_gamma   90.00
#
_symmetry.space_group_name_H-M   'P 1'
#
loop_
_entity.id
_entity.type
_entity.pdbx_description
1 polymer ?
#
loop_
_entity_poly.entity_id
_entity_poly.type
_entity_poly.pdbx_seq_one_letter_code
_entity_poly.pdbx_strand_id
1 'polypeptide(L)'
;QVSGTDLDDPEPPADADPTAPVLWLNPDLGMSAGKAMAQAGHGAQLAWWELSDGERTAWRDAGYPLSVRTADPDRWADLTTGGLPVVRDAGFTEIAPGSCTVVADHPALRR
;
A
#
# COMPACT_ATOMS: atom_id res chain seq x y z
N GLN A 1 -18.69 -7.96 3.97
CA GLN A 1 -18.58 -6.98 5.08
C GLN A 1 -17.74 -7.61 6.17
N VAL A 2 -16.52 -7.13 6.40
CA VAL A 2 -15.79 -7.42 7.63
C VAL A 2 -16.09 -6.24 8.55
N SER A 3 -16.94 -6.44 9.56
CA SER A 3 -17.18 -5.43 10.62
C SER A 3 -16.62 -5.98 11.92
N GLY A 4 -15.96 -5.11 12.71
CA GLY A 4 -15.45 -5.44 14.04
C GLY A 4 -13.97 -5.79 14.12
N THR A 5 -13.11 -5.18 13.31
CA THR A 5 -11.64 -5.25 13.45
C THR A 5 -11.07 -3.86 13.64
N ASP A 6 -11.63 -3.08 14.57
CA ASP A 6 -10.84 -1.99 15.16
C ASP A 6 -9.77 -2.68 16.00
N LEU A 7 -8.58 -2.79 15.41
CA LEU A 7 -7.40 -3.24 16.12
C LEU A 7 -6.93 -2.04 16.92
N ASP A 8 -7.11 -2.08 18.23
CA ASP A 8 -6.31 -1.27 19.15
C ASP A 8 -4.88 -1.77 19.01
N ASP A 9 -4.11 -1.21 18.07
CA ASP A 9 -2.69 -1.54 17.91
C ASP A 9 -1.92 -0.69 18.93
N PRO A 10 -1.44 -1.26 20.05
CA PRO A 10 -0.99 -0.49 21.20
C PRO A 10 0.38 0.17 20.98
N GLU A 11 1.11 -0.21 19.93
CA GLU A 11 2.42 0.34 19.58
C GLU A 11 2.51 0.59 18.07
N PRO A 12 3.06 1.73 17.62
CA PRO A 12 3.28 1.97 16.20
C PRO A 12 4.14 0.86 15.59
N PRO A 13 3.87 0.42 14.35
CA PRO A 13 4.73 -0.54 13.69
C PRO A 13 6.16 0.03 13.57
N ALA A 14 7.16 -0.82 13.72
CA ALA A 14 8.56 -0.45 13.52
C ALA A 14 8.79 0.20 12.14
N ASP A 15 9.91 0.88 11.95
CA ASP A 15 10.25 1.45 10.65
C ASP A 15 10.22 0.38 9.54
N ALA A 16 9.74 0.77 8.36
CA ALA A 16 9.70 -0.12 7.22
C ALA A 16 11.14 -0.43 6.74
N ASP A 17 11.40 -1.68 6.38
CA ASP A 17 12.66 -2.07 5.75
C ASP A 17 12.79 -1.34 4.40
N PRO A 18 13.83 -0.49 4.22
CA PRO A 18 14.00 0.27 2.98
C PRO A 18 14.36 -0.60 1.77
N THR A 19 14.73 -1.87 1.99
CA THR A 19 15.07 -2.84 0.93
C THR A 19 13.88 -3.69 0.49
N ALA A 20 12.77 -3.63 1.23
CA ALA A 20 11.54 -4.34 0.91
C ALA A 20 10.47 -3.36 0.38
N PRO A 21 9.48 -3.85 -0.38
CA PRO A 21 8.33 -3.05 -0.78
C PRO A 21 7.55 -2.48 0.40
N VAL A 22 7.09 -1.23 0.24
CA VAL A 22 6.19 -0.59 1.21
C VAL A 22 4.89 -0.19 0.51
N LEU A 23 3.76 -0.56 1.11
CA LEU A 23 2.44 -0.11 0.71
C LEU A 23 2.05 1.06 1.59
N TRP A 24 2.01 2.25 0.99
CA TRP A 24 1.68 3.49 1.69
C TRP A 24 0.19 3.74 1.63
N LEU A 25 -0.47 3.81 2.79
CA LEU A 25 -1.86 4.22 2.93
C LEU A 25 -1.95 5.75 2.91
N ASN A 26 -3.00 6.27 2.27
CA ASN A 26 -3.30 7.69 2.27
C ASN A 26 -3.60 8.20 3.71
N PRO A 27 -2.84 9.18 4.24
CA PRO A 27 -3.07 9.70 5.58
C PRO A 27 -4.39 10.42 5.77
N ASP A 28 -4.98 10.95 4.69
CA ASP A 28 -6.20 11.77 4.77
C ASP A 28 -7.48 10.92 4.76
N LEU A 29 -7.35 9.59 4.65
CA LEU A 29 -8.48 8.67 4.56
C LEU A 29 -8.61 7.82 5.82
N GLY A 30 -9.66 8.07 6.60
CA GLY A 30 -10.11 7.12 7.62
C GLY A 30 -10.63 5.85 6.94
N MET A 31 -9.92 4.73 7.10
CA MET A 31 -10.34 3.42 6.59
C MET A 31 -10.51 2.44 7.75
N SER A 32 -11.61 1.69 7.75
CA SER A 32 -11.69 0.50 8.60
C SER A 32 -10.54 -0.46 8.29
N ALA A 33 -10.08 -1.24 9.26
CA ALA A 33 -8.97 -2.18 9.03
C ALA A 33 -9.28 -3.16 7.90
N GLY A 34 -10.53 -3.63 7.78
CA GLY A 34 -10.97 -4.48 6.67
C GLY A 34 -10.78 -3.82 5.30
N LYS A 35 -11.09 -2.52 5.18
CA LYS A 35 -10.86 -1.77 3.95
C LYS A 35 -9.36 -1.53 3.71
N ALA A 36 -8.61 -1.15 4.73
CA ALA A 36 -7.16 -0.97 4.63
C ALA A 36 -6.46 -2.26 4.14
N MET A 37 -6.81 -3.42 4.70
CA MET A 37 -6.28 -4.73 4.26
C MET A 37 -6.60 -5.01 2.79
N ALA A 38 -7.84 -4.78 2.36
CA ALA A 38 -8.23 -5.00 0.97
C ALA A 38 -7.47 -4.08 -0.01
N GLN A 39 -7.34 -2.80 0.34
CA GLN A 39 -6.62 -1.83 -0.49
C GLN A 39 -5.12 -2.12 -0.53
N ALA A 40 -4.52 -2.55 0.59
CA ALA A 40 -3.13 -3.01 0.62
C ALA A 40 -2.94 -4.25 -0.30
N GLY A 41 -3.84 -5.22 -0.24
CA GLY A 41 -3.84 -6.37 -1.16
C GLY A 41 -3.86 -5.97 -2.62
N HIS A 42 -4.72 -5.01 -3.00
CA HIS A 42 -4.72 -4.45 -4.36
C HIS A 42 -3.41 -3.73 -4.71
N GLY A 43 -2.80 -3.01 -3.77
CA GLY A 43 -1.50 -2.35 -3.96
C GLY A 43 -0.40 -3.36 -4.28
N ALA A 44 -0.31 -4.44 -3.52
CA ALA A 44 0.63 -5.54 -3.80
C ALA A 44 0.39 -6.18 -5.17
N GLN A 45 -0.88 -6.37 -5.56
CA GLN A 45 -1.25 -6.94 -6.84
C GLN A 45 -0.86 -6.03 -8.03
N LEU A 46 -1.09 -4.72 -7.92
CA LEU A 46 -0.66 -3.76 -8.94
C LEU A 46 0.86 -3.76 -9.09
N ALA A 47 1.61 -3.74 -7.98
CA ALA A 47 3.06 -3.85 -8.04
C ALA A 47 3.49 -5.16 -8.72
N TRP A 48 2.90 -6.29 -8.34
CA TRP A 48 3.20 -7.59 -8.95
C TRP A 48 3.06 -7.57 -10.48
N TRP A 49 2.04 -6.93 -11.02
CA TRP A 49 1.82 -6.86 -12.46
C TRP A 49 2.84 -6.01 -13.21
N GLU A 50 3.38 -4.96 -12.57
CA GLU A 50 4.42 -4.09 -13.17
C GLU A 50 5.83 -4.70 -13.10
N LEU A 51 6.07 -5.64 -12.18
CA LEU A 51 7.36 -6.32 -12.08
C LEU A 51 7.63 -7.25 -13.27
N SER A 52 8.89 -7.32 -13.67
CA SER A 52 9.41 -8.35 -14.57
C SER A 52 9.41 -9.73 -13.91
N ASP A 53 9.54 -10.80 -14.72
CA ASP A 53 9.56 -12.17 -14.20
C ASP A 53 10.75 -12.45 -13.25
N GLY A 54 11.89 -11.79 -13.48
CA GLY A 54 13.06 -11.88 -12.61
C GLY A 54 12.79 -11.28 -11.23
N GLU A 55 12.19 -10.09 -11.19
CA GLU A 55 11.85 -9.40 -9.94
C GLU A 55 10.73 -10.13 -9.18
N ARG A 56 9.74 -10.67 -9.89
CA ARG A 56 8.69 -11.53 -9.31
C ARG A 56 9.28 -12.77 -8.65
N THR A 57 10.26 -13.40 -9.30
CA THR A 57 10.95 -14.58 -8.76
C THR A 57 11.74 -14.20 -7.51
N ALA A 58 12.52 -13.12 -7.57
CA ALA A 58 13.30 -12.64 -6.43
C ALA A 58 12.42 -12.32 -5.21
N TRP A 59 11.29 -11.63 -5.42
CA TRP A 59 10.37 -11.30 -4.34
C TRP A 59 9.70 -12.54 -3.73
N ARG A 60 9.33 -13.52 -4.57
CA ARG A 60 8.80 -14.81 -4.13
C ARG A 60 9.82 -15.60 -3.32
N ASP A 61 11.05 -15.72 -3.80
CA ASP A 61 12.11 -16.51 -3.15
C ASP A 61 12.50 -15.92 -1.80
N ALA A 62 12.37 -14.60 -1.65
CA ALA A 62 12.51 -13.90 -0.37
C ALA A 62 11.31 -14.10 0.59
N GLY A 63 10.22 -14.74 0.14
CA GLY A 63 9.02 -15.00 0.95
C GLY A 63 7.97 -13.87 0.92
N TYR A 64 7.97 -13.04 -0.12
CA TYR A 64 7.09 -11.87 -0.26
C TYR A 64 7.18 -10.85 0.89
N PRO A 65 8.39 -10.44 1.34
CA PRO A 65 8.51 -9.42 2.38
C PRO A 65 7.83 -8.12 1.90
N LEU A 66 7.02 -7.51 2.76
CA LEU A 66 6.47 -6.17 2.53
C LEU A 66 6.07 -5.52 3.85
N SER A 67 5.99 -4.19 3.85
CA SER A 67 5.44 -3.40 4.95
C SER A 67 4.20 -2.63 4.49
N VAL A 68 3.25 -2.41 5.40
CA VAL A 68 2.14 -1.47 5.20
C VAL A 68 2.28 -0.35 6.21
N ARG A 69 2.23 0.90 5.76
CA ARG A 69 2.40 2.09 6.63
C ARG A 69 1.47 3.21 6.17
N THR A 70 1.03 4.05 7.09
CA THR A 70 0.40 5.33 6.74
C THR A 70 1.49 6.32 6.37
N ALA A 71 1.37 7.01 5.23
CA ALA A 71 2.36 8.00 4.82
C ALA A 71 2.23 9.30 5.62
N ASP A 72 3.33 10.02 5.80
CA ASP A 72 3.23 11.44 6.14
C ASP A 72 2.63 12.24 4.97
N PRO A 73 1.87 13.32 5.21
CA PRO A 73 1.21 14.10 4.15
C PRO A 73 2.16 14.58 3.05
N ASP A 74 3.35 15.07 3.42
CA ASP A 74 4.34 15.55 2.45
C ASP A 74 4.87 14.40 1.57
N ARG A 75 5.15 13.25 2.19
CA ARG A 75 5.61 12.05 1.48
C ARG A 75 4.53 11.52 0.54
N TRP A 76 3.26 11.62 0.93
CA TRP A 76 2.14 11.16 0.12
C TRP A 76 2.03 11.93 -1.21
N ALA A 77 2.28 13.24 -1.19
CA ALA A 77 2.31 14.06 -2.40
C ALA A 77 3.40 13.60 -3.39
N ASP A 78 4.60 13.29 -2.89
CA ASP A 78 5.69 12.77 -3.72
C ASP A 78 5.37 11.37 -4.28
N LEU A 79 4.89 10.47 -3.43
CA LEU A 79 4.54 9.10 -3.81
C LEU A 79 3.51 9.05 -4.93
N THR A 80 2.47 9.88 -4.86
CA THR A 80 1.38 9.89 -5.84
C THR A 80 1.77 10.51 -7.19
N THR A 81 2.87 11.28 -7.22
CA THR A 81 3.39 11.89 -8.45
C THR A 81 4.61 11.14 -9.03
N GLY A 82 5.23 10.26 -8.25
CA GLY A 82 6.43 9.50 -8.62
C GLY A 82 6.26 8.39 -9.67
N GLY A 83 5.07 8.22 -10.25
CA GLY A 83 4.80 7.22 -11.29
C GLY A 83 4.78 5.77 -10.79
N LEU A 84 4.70 5.58 -9.47
CA LEU A 84 4.52 4.27 -8.84
C LEU A 84 3.09 3.75 -9.03
N PRO A 85 2.84 2.43 -8.92
CA PRO A 85 1.49 1.89 -8.97
C PRO A 85 0.59 2.46 -7.87
N VAL A 86 -0.62 2.91 -8.24
CA VAL A 86 -1.58 3.54 -7.32
C VAL A 86 -2.93 2.85 -7.38
N VAL A 87 -3.43 2.45 -6.22
CA VAL A 87 -4.81 1.99 -6.07
C VAL A 87 -5.72 3.20 -5.96
N ARG A 88 -6.79 3.21 -6.75
CA ARG A 88 -7.86 4.20 -6.69
C ARG A 88 -9.16 3.51 -6.34
N ASP A 89 -9.81 3.95 -5.26
CA ASP A 89 -11.07 3.35 -4.84
C ASP A 89 -12.20 3.78 -5.80
N ALA A 90 -12.95 2.80 -6.31
CA ALA A 90 -14.03 3.03 -7.27
C ALA A 90 -15.28 3.69 -6.63
N GLY A 91 -15.27 3.91 -5.31
CA GLY A 91 -16.25 4.77 -4.64
C GLY A 91 -17.56 4.10 -4.24
N PHE A 92 -17.57 2.80 -3.94
CA PHE A 92 -18.78 2.10 -3.48
C PHE A 92 -18.98 2.12 -1.95
N THR A 93 -18.22 2.92 -1.21
CA THR A 93 -18.23 3.01 0.27
C THR A 93 -17.80 4.42 0.74
N GLU A 94 -17.52 4.58 2.04
CA GLU A 94 -17.19 5.78 2.83
C GLU A 94 -16.09 6.74 2.31
N ILE A 95 -15.47 6.48 1.15
CA ILE A 95 -14.41 7.31 0.56
C ILE A 95 -14.89 7.93 -0.74
N ALA A 96 -14.55 9.19 -0.99
CA ALA A 96 -14.89 9.87 -2.24
C ALA A 96 -14.38 9.06 -3.46
N PRO A 97 -15.23 8.80 -4.46
CA PRO A 97 -14.84 8.06 -5.66
C PRO A 97 -13.58 8.64 -6.33
N GLY A 98 -12.65 7.79 -6.75
CA GLY A 98 -11.42 8.19 -7.43
C GLY A 98 -10.25 8.60 -6.53
N SER A 99 -10.45 8.58 -5.21
CA SER A 99 -9.39 8.84 -4.23
C SER A 99 -8.27 7.81 -4.34
N CYS A 100 -7.02 8.28 -4.35
CA CYS A 100 -5.86 7.42 -4.19
C CYS A 100 -5.87 6.86 -2.77
N THR A 101 -5.89 5.53 -2.61
CA THR A 101 -5.94 4.87 -1.30
C THR A 101 -4.60 4.30 -0.90
N VAL A 102 -3.88 3.69 -1.85
CA VAL A 102 -2.59 3.05 -1.63
C VAL A 102 -1.63 3.36 -2.77
N VAL A 103 -0.37 3.67 -2.45
CA VAL A 103 0.74 3.66 -3.41
C VAL A 103 1.67 2.50 -3.09
N ALA A 104 2.01 1.71 -4.11
CA ALA A 104 2.94 0.60 -3.97
C ALA A 104 4.37 1.03 -4.29
N ASP A 105 5.17 1.21 -3.25
CA ASP A 105 6.56 1.65 -3.32
C ASP A 105 7.49 0.44 -3.30
N HIS A 106 7.62 -0.21 -4.46
CA HIS A 106 8.50 -1.36 -4.65
C HIS A 106 9.88 -0.88 -5.13
N PRO A 107 11.01 -1.26 -4.50
CA PRO A 107 12.35 -0.77 -4.87
C PRO A 107 12.69 -0.97 -6.36
N ALA A 108 12.31 -2.12 -6.92
CA ALA A 108 12.51 -2.41 -8.34
C ALA A 108 11.68 -1.55 -9.32
N LEU A 109 10.65 -0.85 -8.84
CA LEU A 109 9.82 0.04 -9.67
C LEU A 109 10.23 1.52 -9.56
N ARG A 110 11.17 1.85 -8.66
CA ARG A 110 11.75 3.19 -8.58
C ARG A 110 12.70 3.37 -9.76
N ARG A 111 12.42 4.35 -10.62
CA ARG A 111 13.24 4.72 -11.77
C ARG A 111 14.34 5.70 -11.40
#